data_AF-A0A1J5UL75-F1
#
_entry.id   AF-A0A1J5UL75-F1
#
_cell.length_a   1.000
_cell.length_b   1.000
_cell.length_c   1.000
_cell.angle_alpha   90.00
_cell.angle_beta   90.00
_cell.angle_gamma   90.00
#
_symmetry.space_group_name_H-M   'P 1'
#
loop_
_entity.id
_entity.type
_entity.pdbx_description
1 polymer ?
#
loop_
_entity_poly.entity_id
_entity_poly.type
_entity_poly.pdbx_seq_one_letter_code
_entity_poly.pdbx_strand_id
1 'polypeptide(L)'
;MRKLKKVQENEIDCIYRGLSDKSYPVCSTYYRRFNLGKNPKVWKKPSAKEFQAYHDKLLLDAKSYHYHKNKELSSIELLAELQHFGAATGLIDFSKNFLVALWFASNSNPGKDGKISLLNEGDCVDYVENKNLYQNTLDAFCLVDLNFKSNNRIFAQNGVFIFTNRVFYKDLDLHEIIISKKDKEQIIIELKTFYNITESTLFQDIYGFAEVNNAQHSIGNNADDFSRQAKHYIGIGGLKNLTKAIDLYNLALESDIKTYGESHSDVAVTRSNLASALGARDQPGDLTKAIELYNLALESDIKTYDESHSEVAVTRSNLANALEARNQPEDLTKAIELYNLALESDIRVYGESHSEVATARNNLAGALETRNQPGDLIKAIDLYNLTLESDIKTYDESHSDVATARNNLAGALEARSQPGDLSKAIELYNLALEIDIQTYGESYPKVVTTRNNLAGTLEARNQPGDLSKAIELYNLALEIDIQTYSESHSKVAIRRNNLASALEARNQSGDLIGVIELYGLALETMQQMLGVDHPNTKVIADNLKQAKARQHSQDKNKP
;
A
#
# COMPACT_ATOMS: atom_id res chain seq x y z
N MET A 1 25.10 5.31 6.35
CA MET A 1 24.38 6.44 5.71
C MET A 1 25.25 7.57 5.16
N ARG A 2 26.08 8.31 5.93
CA ARG A 2 26.88 9.44 5.37
C ARG A 2 27.89 9.07 4.28
N LYS A 3 28.58 7.93 4.39
CA LYS A 3 29.44 7.40 3.31
C LYS A 3 28.65 6.98 2.07
N LEU A 4 27.36 6.66 2.23
CA LEU A 4 26.47 6.17 1.17
C LEU A 4 25.81 7.32 0.41
N LYS A 5 25.36 8.38 1.10
CA LYS A 5 24.88 9.62 0.47
C LYS A 5 25.94 10.25 -0.45
N LYS A 6 27.21 10.22 -0.02
CA LYS A 6 28.35 10.67 -0.86
C LYS A 6 28.55 9.87 -2.14
N VAL A 7 28.07 8.63 -2.21
CA VAL A 7 28.16 7.80 -3.43
C VAL A 7 27.01 8.15 -4.38
N GLN A 8 25.77 8.30 -3.86
CA GLN A 8 24.64 8.83 -4.66
C GLN A 8 24.87 10.26 -5.19
N GLU A 9 25.63 11.09 -4.50
CA GLU A 9 25.96 12.46 -4.94
C GLU A 9 27.04 12.52 -6.04
N ASN A 10 27.83 11.45 -6.23
CA ASN A 10 28.99 11.44 -7.15
C ASN A 10 28.92 10.39 -8.27
N GLU A 11 28.03 9.39 -8.18
CA GLU A 11 27.85 8.34 -9.19
C GLU A 11 26.40 8.37 -9.71
N ILE A 12 26.24 8.78 -10.97
CA ILE A 12 24.95 8.82 -11.69
C ILE A 12 24.68 7.39 -12.22
N ASP A 13 23.46 6.88 -12.01
CA ASP A 13 22.91 5.60 -12.52
C ASP A 13 23.74 4.33 -12.19
N CYS A 14 23.65 3.83 -10.96
CA CYS A 14 24.29 2.58 -10.52
C CYS A 14 23.27 1.49 -10.16
N ILE A 15 23.65 0.22 -10.37
CA ILE A 15 22.95 -0.96 -9.85
C ILE A 15 23.72 -1.63 -8.73
N TYR A 16 22.99 -2.29 -7.82
CA TYR A 16 23.51 -2.72 -6.53
C TYR A 16 23.35 -4.23 -6.31
N ARG A 17 24.37 -4.89 -5.76
CA ARG A 17 24.28 -6.27 -5.28
C ARG A 17 24.76 -6.40 -3.85
N GLY A 18 23.87 -6.90 -2.98
CA GLY A 18 24.18 -7.22 -1.60
C GLY A 18 24.70 -8.64 -1.43
N LEU A 19 25.77 -8.81 -0.66
CA LEU A 19 26.29 -10.11 -0.24
C LEU A 19 26.52 -10.14 1.26
N SER A 20 25.94 -11.13 1.93
CA SER A 20 25.99 -11.25 3.39
C SER A 20 27.37 -11.62 3.95
N ASP A 21 28.30 -12.04 3.10
CA ASP A 21 29.70 -12.29 3.44
C ASP A 21 30.59 -11.57 2.42
N LYS A 22 31.46 -10.67 2.89
CA LYS A 22 32.36 -9.89 2.03
C LYS A 22 33.31 -10.75 1.20
N SER A 23 33.58 -11.99 1.64
CA SER A 23 34.46 -12.92 0.91
C SER A 23 33.78 -13.56 -0.31
N TYR A 24 32.45 -13.46 -0.43
CA TYR A 24 31.74 -14.03 -1.57
C TYR A 24 32.03 -13.24 -2.86
N PRO A 25 32.37 -13.93 -3.96
CA PRO A 25 32.56 -13.27 -5.25
C PRO A 25 31.22 -12.90 -5.87
N VAL A 26 31.18 -11.76 -6.57
CA VAL A 26 30.05 -11.40 -7.43
C VAL A 26 30.19 -12.18 -8.74
N CYS A 27 29.42 -13.25 -8.89
CA CYS A 27 29.49 -14.15 -10.04
C CYS A 27 28.17 -14.89 -10.25
N SER A 28 27.99 -15.42 -11.46
CA SER A 28 26.79 -16.17 -11.83
C SER A 28 26.76 -17.56 -11.18
N THR A 29 25.57 -18.13 -11.03
CA THR A 29 25.38 -19.51 -10.55
C THR A 29 26.01 -20.52 -11.53
N TYR A 30 26.01 -20.24 -12.84
CA TYR A 30 26.77 -21.00 -13.82
C TYR A 30 28.27 -21.02 -13.52
N TYR A 31 28.89 -19.86 -13.24
CA TYR A 31 30.32 -19.81 -12.94
C TYR A 31 30.68 -20.68 -11.73
N ARG A 32 29.84 -20.65 -10.68
CA ARG A 32 29.98 -21.53 -9.50
C ARG A 32 29.83 -23.00 -9.88
N ARG A 33 28.84 -23.37 -10.69
CA ARG A 33 28.63 -24.74 -11.16
C ARG A 33 29.78 -25.24 -12.05
N PHE A 34 30.27 -24.39 -12.95
CA PHE A 34 31.40 -24.69 -13.83
C PHE A 34 32.68 -25.00 -13.05
N ASN A 35 32.85 -24.36 -11.89
CA ASN A 35 33.99 -24.59 -11.00
C ASN A 35 33.69 -25.53 -9.82
N LEU A 36 32.51 -26.16 -9.80
CA LEU A 36 32.11 -27.08 -8.73
C LEU A 36 33.11 -28.25 -8.65
N GLY A 37 33.56 -28.56 -7.43
CA GLY A 37 34.58 -29.60 -7.20
C GLY A 37 36.02 -29.19 -7.52
N LYS A 38 36.27 -27.98 -8.02
CA LYS A 38 37.62 -27.44 -8.27
C LYS A 38 38.09 -26.62 -7.07
N ASN A 39 39.41 -26.62 -6.81
CA ASN A 39 40.00 -25.82 -5.74
C ASN A 39 39.78 -24.30 -6.01
N PRO A 40 39.21 -23.53 -5.06
CA PRO A 40 38.94 -22.09 -5.21
C PRO A 40 40.14 -21.25 -5.66
N LYS A 41 41.36 -21.67 -5.32
CA LYS A 41 42.60 -20.98 -5.74
C LYS A 41 42.95 -21.16 -7.23
N VAL A 42 42.24 -22.04 -7.95
CA VAL A 42 42.47 -22.38 -9.36
C VAL A 42 41.18 -22.37 -10.18
N TRP A 43 40.17 -21.60 -9.74
CA TRP A 43 38.96 -21.40 -10.54
C TRP A 43 39.30 -20.77 -11.89
N LYS A 44 38.71 -21.31 -12.96
CA LYS A 44 38.98 -20.87 -14.32
C LYS A 44 37.78 -20.11 -14.87
N LYS A 45 38.06 -19.08 -15.68
CA LYS A 45 37.05 -18.40 -16.48
C LYS A 45 36.57 -19.34 -17.59
N PRO A 46 35.26 -19.60 -17.72
CA PRO A 46 34.72 -20.38 -18.81
C PRO A 46 34.94 -19.65 -20.15
N SER A 47 35.27 -20.40 -21.20
CA SER A 47 35.32 -19.83 -22.55
C SER A 47 33.92 -19.46 -23.04
N ALA A 48 33.87 -18.54 -24.02
CA ALA A 48 32.66 -18.20 -24.77
C ALA A 48 31.86 -19.43 -25.22
N LYS A 49 32.58 -20.39 -25.82
CA LYS A 49 32.01 -21.62 -26.37
C LYS A 49 31.45 -22.54 -25.30
N GLU A 50 32.12 -22.67 -24.16
CA GLU A 50 31.63 -23.49 -23.03
C GLU A 50 30.38 -22.86 -22.40
N PHE A 51 30.39 -21.53 -22.20
CA PHE A 51 29.24 -20.79 -21.67
C PHE A 51 28.02 -20.92 -22.60
N GLN A 52 28.21 -20.73 -23.90
CA GLN A 52 27.15 -20.87 -24.90
C GLN A 52 26.63 -22.31 -24.93
N ALA A 53 27.50 -23.31 -25.07
CA ALA A 53 27.09 -24.72 -25.19
C ALA A 53 26.30 -25.19 -23.95
N TYR A 54 26.65 -24.72 -22.75
CA TYR A 54 25.89 -25.03 -21.55
C TYR A 54 24.48 -24.43 -21.58
N HIS A 55 24.35 -23.14 -21.92
CA HIS A 55 23.06 -22.46 -21.90
C HIS A 55 22.17 -22.90 -23.06
N ASP A 56 22.73 -23.18 -24.24
CA ASP A 56 21.99 -23.76 -25.38
C ASP A 56 21.36 -25.10 -24.97
N LYS A 57 22.13 -25.96 -24.29
CA LYS A 57 21.62 -27.23 -23.78
C LYS A 57 20.56 -27.02 -22.69
N LEU A 58 20.83 -26.14 -21.73
CA LEU A 58 19.88 -25.83 -20.65
C LEU A 58 18.54 -25.33 -21.20
N LEU A 59 18.57 -24.42 -22.18
CA LEU A 59 17.38 -23.88 -22.83
C LEU A 59 16.64 -24.93 -23.67
N LEU A 60 17.37 -25.76 -24.43
CA LEU A 60 16.79 -26.86 -25.19
C LEU A 60 16.06 -27.85 -24.26
N ASP A 61 16.72 -28.26 -23.18
CA ASP A 61 16.15 -29.16 -22.19
C ASP A 61 14.94 -28.49 -21.50
N ALA A 62 15.06 -27.24 -21.07
CA ALA A 62 13.99 -26.51 -20.38
C ALA A 62 12.74 -26.28 -21.25
N LYS A 63 12.91 -25.98 -22.55
CA LYS A 63 11.79 -25.84 -23.50
C LYS A 63 10.96 -27.11 -23.58
N SER A 64 11.58 -28.28 -23.40
CA SER A 64 10.86 -29.56 -23.36
C SER A 64 10.00 -29.78 -22.09
N TYR A 65 10.05 -28.87 -21.11
CA TYR A 65 9.19 -28.91 -19.93
C TYR A 65 8.17 -27.75 -19.90
N HIS A 66 8.26 -26.80 -20.84
CA HIS A 66 7.49 -25.54 -20.83
C HIS A 66 6.21 -25.63 -21.68
N TYR A 67 5.45 -26.72 -21.55
CA TYR A 67 4.29 -27.02 -22.42
C TYR A 67 2.95 -26.39 -21.96
N HIS A 68 2.92 -25.59 -20.89
CA HIS A 68 1.66 -25.21 -20.22
C HIS A 68 1.45 -23.71 -19.97
N LYS A 69 2.19 -22.81 -20.62
CA LYS A 69 1.91 -21.36 -20.54
C LYS A 69 1.43 -20.84 -21.89
N ASN A 70 0.34 -20.07 -21.89
CA ASN A 70 -0.24 -19.41 -23.08
C ASN A 70 0.69 -18.37 -23.73
N LYS A 71 1.84 -18.05 -23.11
CA LYS A 71 2.85 -17.12 -23.60
C LYS A 71 4.16 -17.88 -23.82
N GLU A 72 4.68 -17.85 -25.04
CA GLU A 72 6.02 -18.32 -25.35
C GLU A 72 7.05 -17.37 -24.73
N LEU A 73 7.91 -17.87 -23.83
CA LEU A 73 8.94 -17.06 -23.21
C LEU A 73 10.16 -16.92 -24.13
N SER A 74 10.73 -15.74 -24.12
CA SER A 74 12.03 -15.47 -24.74
C SER A 74 13.14 -16.25 -24.03
N SER A 75 14.30 -16.45 -24.68
CA SER A 75 15.37 -17.25 -24.08
C SER A 75 15.88 -16.63 -22.78
N ILE A 76 15.90 -15.30 -22.66
CA ILE A 76 16.34 -14.63 -21.43
C ILE A 76 15.26 -14.69 -20.33
N GLU A 77 13.98 -14.59 -20.70
CA GLU A 77 12.84 -14.77 -19.77
C GLU A 77 12.86 -16.19 -19.19
N LEU A 78 13.10 -17.21 -20.02
CA LEU A 78 13.19 -18.60 -19.58
C LEU A 78 14.41 -18.83 -18.67
N LEU A 79 15.57 -18.24 -18.94
CA LEU A 79 16.72 -18.31 -18.03
C LEU A 79 16.42 -17.65 -16.68
N ALA A 80 15.73 -16.51 -16.66
CA ALA A 80 15.35 -15.85 -15.41
C ALA A 80 14.38 -16.70 -14.59
N GLU A 81 13.40 -17.33 -15.23
CA GLU A 81 12.48 -18.27 -14.57
C GLU A 81 13.23 -19.50 -14.03
N LEU A 82 14.15 -20.08 -14.80
CA LEU A 82 14.97 -21.20 -14.33
C LEU A 82 15.86 -20.82 -13.14
N GLN A 83 16.48 -19.64 -13.17
CA GLN A 83 17.27 -19.13 -12.05
C GLN A 83 16.42 -18.95 -10.79
N HIS A 84 15.19 -18.49 -10.94
CA HIS A 84 14.23 -18.38 -9.84
C HIS A 84 14.01 -19.72 -9.13
N PHE A 85 13.97 -20.83 -9.88
CA PHE A 85 13.90 -22.20 -9.33
C PHE A 85 15.27 -22.84 -9.02
N GLY A 86 16.33 -22.04 -8.93
CA GLY A 86 17.66 -22.48 -8.50
C GLY A 86 18.53 -23.11 -9.59
N ALA A 87 18.13 -23.06 -10.86
CA ALA A 87 18.99 -23.50 -11.95
C ALA A 87 20.25 -22.62 -12.05
N ALA A 88 21.39 -23.24 -12.38
CA ALA A 88 22.61 -22.49 -12.62
C ALA A 88 22.55 -21.81 -14.00
N THR A 89 22.52 -20.48 -14.02
CA THR A 89 22.48 -19.67 -15.25
C THR A 89 23.59 -18.62 -15.23
N GLY A 90 23.76 -17.93 -16.37
CA GLY A 90 24.70 -16.83 -16.55
C GLY A 90 24.20 -15.49 -16.03
N LEU A 91 23.00 -15.44 -15.43
CA LEU A 91 22.43 -14.23 -14.84
C LEU A 91 23.04 -13.97 -13.47
N ILE A 92 23.28 -12.70 -13.18
CA ILE A 92 23.71 -12.21 -11.88
C ILE A 92 22.69 -11.17 -11.43
N ASP A 93 22.07 -11.39 -10.26
CA ASP A 93 21.03 -10.50 -9.74
C ASP A 93 21.64 -9.20 -9.21
N PHE A 94 21.12 -8.09 -9.67
CA PHE A 94 21.35 -6.77 -9.12
C PHE A 94 19.98 -6.13 -8.83
N SER A 95 20.00 -5.01 -8.14
CA SER A 95 18.82 -4.21 -7.86
C SER A 95 19.11 -2.76 -8.24
N LYS A 96 18.12 -2.07 -8.81
CA LYS A 96 18.14 -0.61 -8.93
C LYS A 96 17.89 0.08 -7.58
N ASN A 97 17.48 -0.67 -6.56
CA ASN A 97 17.25 -0.17 -5.21
C ASN A 97 18.39 -0.59 -4.26
N PHE A 98 19.17 0.41 -3.85
CA PHE A 98 20.26 0.22 -2.88
C PHE A 98 19.80 -0.41 -1.56
N LEU A 99 18.60 -0.07 -1.06
CA LEU A 99 18.09 -0.58 0.22
C LEU A 99 17.84 -2.09 0.17
N VAL A 100 17.42 -2.61 -0.98
CA VAL A 100 17.28 -4.06 -1.22
C VAL A 100 18.65 -4.74 -1.14
N ALA A 101 19.67 -4.16 -1.78
CA ALA A 101 21.04 -4.67 -1.67
C ALA A 101 21.58 -4.60 -0.23
N LEU A 102 21.25 -3.54 0.52
CA LEU A 102 21.61 -3.41 1.93
C LEU A 102 20.96 -4.50 2.79
N TRP A 103 19.70 -4.84 2.51
CA TRP A 103 19.01 -5.96 3.15
C TRP A 103 19.75 -7.28 2.90
N PHE A 104 20.07 -7.61 1.64
CA PHE A 104 20.81 -8.83 1.30
C PHE A 104 22.22 -8.89 1.91
N ALA A 105 22.88 -7.74 2.05
CA ALA A 105 24.17 -7.65 2.72
C ALA A 105 24.09 -7.89 4.24
N SER A 106 22.90 -7.72 4.84
CA SER A 106 22.72 -7.67 6.30
C SER A 106 21.92 -8.83 6.87
N ASN A 107 20.97 -9.39 6.11
CA ASN A 107 19.98 -10.34 6.62
C ASN A 107 20.55 -11.73 7.01
N SER A 108 21.64 -12.15 6.35
CA SER A 108 22.24 -13.47 6.60
C SER A 108 23.67 -13.37 7.15
N ASN A 109 24.19 -14.49 7.66
CA ASN A 109 25.55 -14.60 8.21
C ASN A 109 25.87 -13.50 9.24
N PRO A 110 25.13 -13.41 10.37
CA PRO A 110 25.28 -12.31 11.34
C PRO A 110 26.69 -12.23 11.94
N GLY A 111 27.42 -13.35 12.00
CA GLY A 111 28.81 -13.38 12.51
C GLY A 111 29.87 -12.82 11.57
N LYS A 112 29.52 -12.44 10.33
CA LYS A 112 30.46 -12.01 9.29
C LYS A 112 30.09 -10.65 8.71
N ASP A 113 31.10 -9.91 8.27
CA ASP A 113 30.89 -8.65 7.54
C ASP A 113 30.24 -8.94 6.18
N GLY A 114 29.24 -8.15 5.82
CA GLY A 114 28.65 -8.15 4.48
C GLY A 114 29.36 -7.16 3.56
N LYS A 115 28.90 -7.08 2.30
CA LYS A 115 29.28 -6.05 1.36
C LYS A 115 28.16 -5.70 0.39
N ILE A 116 28.21 -4.49 -0.12
CA ILE A 116 27.41 -4.03 -1.26
C ILE A 116 28.39 -3.73 -2.38
N SER A 117 28.11 -4.29 -3.55
CA SER A 117 28.87 -4.07 -4.78
C SER A 117 28.03 -3.21 -5.72
N LEU A 118 28.64 -2.15 -6.25
CA LEU A 118 28.03 -1.20 -7.17
C LEU A 118 28.66 -1.37 -8.55
N LEU A 119 27.82 -1.36 -9.57
CA LEU A 119 28.21 -1.32 -10.97
C LEU A 119 27.54 -0.11 -11.62
N ASN A 120 28.30 0.70 -12.34
CA ASN A 120 27.75 1.81 -13.10
C ASN A 120 26.95 1.26 -14.30
N GLU A 121 25.71 1.71 -14.49
CA GLU A 121 24.88 1.26 -15.61
C GLU A 121 25.52 1.61 -16.96
N GLY A 122 26.29 2.71 -17.05
CA GLY A 122 27.03 3.12 -18.24
C GLY A 122 28.20 2.19 -18.62
N ASP A 123 28.67 1.35 -17.69
CA ASP A 123 29.65 0.29 -17.99
C ASP A 123 28.98 -0.96 -18.60
N CYS A 124 27.64 -0.97 -18.65
CA CYS A 124 26.84 -2.03 -19.24
C CYS A 124 26.38 -1.66 -20.64
N VAL A 125 26.10 -2.67 -21.46
CA VAL A 125 25.42 -2.52 -22.75
C VAL A 125 24.01 -3.08 -22.61
N ASP A 126 23.01 -2.34 -23.09
CA ASP A 126 21.63 -2.80 -23.09
C ASP A 126 21.51 -4.14 -23.83
N TYR A 127 20.80 -5.07 -23.21
CA TYR A 127 20.54 -6.36 -23.81
C TYR A 127 19.60 -6.22 -25.02
N VAL A 128 20.07 -6.71 -26.17
CA VAL A 128 19.28 -6.78 -27.41
C VAL A 128 19.09 -8.26 -27.78
N GLU A 129 17.84 -8.72 -27.72
CA GLU A 129 17.49 -10.08 -28.11
C GLU A 129 17.64 -10.27 -29.63
N ASN A 130 18.65 -11.03 -30.05
CA ASN A 130 18.90 -11.43 -31.43
C ASN A 130 18.89 -12.96 -31.53
N LYS A 131 18.89 -13.51 -32.76
CA LYS A 131 18.98 -14.97 -33.00
C LYS A 131 20.18 -15.64 -32.30
N ASN A 132 21.21 -14.88 -31.93
CA ASN A 132 22.37 -15.33 -31.14
C ASN A 132 22.42 -14.58 -29.79
N LEU A 133 21.84 -15.17 -28.74
CA LEU A 133 21.83 -14.66 -27.36
C LEU A 133 23.23 -14.21 -26.85
N TYR A 134 24.30 -14.81 -27.35
CA TYR A 134 25.65 -14.71 -26.76
C TYR A 134 26.59 -13.73 -27.46
N GLN A 135 26.21 -13.15 -28.61
CA GLN A 135 27.15 -12.45 -29.49
C GLN A 135 27.76 -11.18 -28.86
N ASN A 136 27.05 -10.54 -27.92
CA ASN A 136 27.51 -9.34 -27.19
C ASN A 136 27.99 -9.62 -25.75
N THR A 137 27.87 -10.86 -25.27
CA THR A 137 28.08 -11.23 -23.85
C THR A 137 29.54 -11.54 -23.49
N LEU A 138 30.43 -11.56 -24.48
CA LEU A 138 31.82 -11.98 -24.33
C LEU A 138 32.73 -10.86 -23.82
N ASP A 139 32.45 -9.63 -24.26
CA ASP A 139 33.29 -8.46 -23.97
C ASP A 139 32.59 -7.43 -23.07
N ALA A 140 31.26 -7.47 -22.96
CA ALA A 140 30.47 -6.51 -22.17
C ALA A 140 29.69 -7.17 -21.00
N PHE A 141 29.26 -6.34 -20.05
CA PHE A 141 28.21 -6.69 -19.10
C PHE A 141 26.87 -6.31 -19.74
N CYS A 142 26.03 -7.31 -20.05
CA CYS A 142 24.73 -7.05 -20.66
C CYS A 142 23.68 -6.80 -19.59
N LEU A 143 23.15 -5.58 -19.52
CA LEU A 143 22.07 -5.23 -18.62
C LEU A 143 20.75 -5.75 -19.18
N VAL A 144 20.09 -6.59 -18.40
CA VAL A 144 18.78 -7.17 -18.72
C VAL A 144 17.77 -6.59 -17.77
N ASP A 145 16.98 -5.64 -18.26
CA ASP A 145 15.80 -5.13 -17.57
C ASP A 145 14.59 -5.96 -18.00
N LEU A 146 14.12 -6.82 -17.10
CA LEU A 146 12.96 -7.66 -17.36
C LEU A 146 11.70 -6.97 -16.87
N ASN A 147 10.92 -6.42 -17.80
CA ASN A 147 9.51 -6.06 -17.58
C ASN A 147 8.62 -7.32 -17.52
N PHE A 148 9.04 -8.30 -16.71
CA PHE A 148 8.37 -9.57 -16.56
C PHE A 148 7.21 -9.44 -15.58
N LYS A 149 6.06 -9.00 -16.11
CA LYS A 149 4.83 -8.71 -15.35
C LYS A 149 4.32 -9.85 -14.44
N SER A 150 4.82 -11.08 -14.58
CA SER A 150 4.39 -12.25 -13.79
C SER A 150 5.32 -12.66 -12.65
N ASN A 151 6.41 -11.92 -12.37
CA ASN A 151 7.30 -12.24 -11.24
C ASN A 151 7.32 -11.07 -10.25
N ASN A 152 6.40 -11.12 -9.29
CA ASN A 152 6.25 -10.13 -8.22
C ASN A 152 7.54 -9.93 -7.42
N ARG A 153 8.40 -10.95 -7.32
CA ARG A 153 9.68 -10.85 -6.62
C ARG A 153 10.70 -10.00 -7.37
N ILE A 154 10.84 -10.14 -8.70
CA ILE A 154 11.74 -9.26 -9.48
C ILE A 154 11.27 -7.81 -9.33
N PHE A 155 9.97 -7.58 -9.42
CA PHE A 155 9.39 -6.25 -9.22
C PHE A 155 9.65 -5.69 -7.81
N ALA A 156 9.31 -6.43 -6.76
CA ALA A 156 9.50 -6.00 -5.37
C ALA A 156 10.97 -5.76 -5.00
N GLN A 157 11.90 -6.46 -5.66
CA GLN A 157 13.34 -6.29 -5.45
C GLN A 157 13.95 -5.18 -6.33
N ASN A 158 13.15 -4.49 -7.15
CA ASN A 158 13.63 -3.64 -8.25
C ASN A 158 14.77 -4.33 -9.04
N GLY A 159 14.58 -5.61 -9.30
CA GLY A 159 15.60 -6.54 -9.76
C GLY A 159 15.94 -6.33 -11.23
N VAL A 160 17.24 -6.26 -11.52
CA VAL A 160 17.80 -6.31 -12.87
C VAL A 160 18.86 -7.39 -12.92
N PHE A 161 19.13 -7.92 -14.11
CA PHE A 161 20.16 -8.95 -14.26
C PHE A 161 21.31 -8.46 -15.11
N ILE A 162 22.52 -8.89 -14.75
CA ILE A 162 23.66 -8.87 -15.66
C ILE A 162 23.84 -10.26 -16.25
N PHE A 163 23.71 -10.39 -17.57
CA PHE A 163 23.99 -11.63 -18.28
C PHE A 163 25.42 -11.61 -18.83
N THR A 164 26.29 -12.47 -18.31
CA THR A 164 27.70 -12.46 -18.72
C THR A 164 28.40 -13.79 -18.44
N ASN A 165 29.43 -14.08 -19.25
CA ASN A 165 30.41 -15.13 -18.95
C ASN A 165 31.65 -14.58 -18.20
N ARG A 166 31.72 -13.27 -17.96
CA ARG A 166 32.76 -12.60 -17.17
C ARG A 166 32.55 -12.84 -15.68
N VAL A 167 33.63 -12.69 -14.95
CA VAL A 167 33.64 -12.65 -13.49
C VAL A 167 34.01 -11.23 -13.10
N PHE A 168 33.30 -10.65 -12.14
CA PHE A 168 33.66 -9.34 -11.62
C PHE A 168 34.95 -9.45 -10.80
N TYR A 169 35.91 -8.59 -11.12
CA TYR A 169 37.12 -8.41 -10.34
C TYR A 169 36.97 -7.23 -9.39
N LYS A 170 37.26 -7.49 -8.11
CA LYS A 170 37.21 -6.49 -7.05
C LYS A 170 38.10 -5.29 -7.40
N ASP A 171 37.57 -4.08 -7.17
CA ASP A 171 38.21 -2.77 -7.40
C ASP A 171 38.48 -2.39 -8.87
N LEU A 172 38.21 -3.29 -9.82
CA LEU A 172 38.33 -3.02 -11.26
C LEU A 172 36.98 -2.84 -11.93
N ASP A 173 36.04 -3.75 -11.66
CA ASP A 173 34.71 -3.74 -12.27
C ASP A 173 33.62 -3.22 -11.31
N LEU A 174 33.91 -3.13 -10.01
CA LEU A 174 32.91 -2.82 -8.97
C LEU A 174 33.47 -1.90 -7.89
N HIS A 175 32.66 -0.95 -7.46
CA HIS A 175 32.88 -0.24 -6.19
C HIS A 175 32.27 -1.06 -5.04
N GLU A 176 33.04 -1.34 -3.98
CA GLU A 176 32.57 -2.17 -2.85
C GLU A 176 32.49 -1.38 -1.54
N ILE A 177 31.36 -1.52 -0.84
CA ILE A 177 31.11 -0.94 0.48
C ILE A 177 30.92 -2.06 1.49
N ILE A 178 31.77 -2.10 2.53
CA ILE A 178 31.71 -3.12 3.57
C ILE A 178 30.64 -2.77 4.60
N ILE A 179 29.80 -3.75 4.92
CA ILE A 179 28.80 -3.69 5.99
C ILE A 179 29.34 -4.46 7.18
N SER A 180 29.67 -3.74 8.25
CA SER A 180 30.18 -4.33 9.49
C SER A 180 29.14 -5.29 10.07
N LYS A 181 29.59 -6.46 10.52
CA LYS A 181 28.72 -7.42 11.22
C LYS A 181 27.97 -6.84 12.43
N LYS A 182 28.55 -5.82 13.08
CA LYS A 182 27.95 -5.16 14.25
C LYS A 182 26.75 -4.28 13.90
N ASP A 183 26.69 -3.81 12.65
CA ASP A 183 25.67 -2.85 12.21
C ASP A 183 24.49 -3.57 11.55
N LYS A 184 24.65 -4.86 11.18
CA LYS A 184 23.66 -5.63 10.41
C LYS A 184 22.30 -5.70 11.08
N GLU A 185 22.25 -5.94 12.39
CA GLU A 185 21.00 -6.05 13.14
C GLU A 185 20.23 -4.74 13.11
N GLN A 186 20.90 -3.63 13.45
CA GLN A 186 20.31 -2.29 13.40
C GLN A 186 19.86 -1.93 11.98
N ILE A 187 20.66 -2.26 10.96
CA ILE A 187 20.29 -2.04 9.56
C ILE A 187 19.01 -2.80 9.19
N ILE A 188 18.87 -4.07 9.61
CA ILE A 188 17.67 -4.86 9.33
C ILE A 188 16.45 -4.29 10.04
N ILE A 189 16.60 -3.85 11.29
CA ILE A 189 15.54 -3.16 12.03
C ILE A 189 15.11 -1.90 11.28
N GLU A 190 16.05 -1.02 10.91
CA GLU A 190 15.75 0.21 10.17
C GLU A 190 15.11 -0.05 8.79
N LEU A 191 15.56 -1.08 8.08
CA LEU A 191 14.98 -1.48 6.79
C LEU A 191 13.54 -1.97 6.93
N LYS A 192 13.25 -2.77 7.97
CA LYS A 192 11.88 -3.22 8.30
C LYS A 192 11.00 -2.02 8.67
N THR A 193 11.49 -1.17 9.56
CA THR A 193 10.77 -0.05 10.15
C THR A 193 10.48 1.09 9.17
N PHE A 194 11.52 1.65 8.52
CA PHE A 194 11.36 2.88 7.74
C PHE A 194 11.00 2.65 6.28
N TYR A 195 11.25 1.45 5.76
CA TYR A 195 11.13 1.17 4.32
C TYR A 195 10.26 -0.04 4.02
N ASN A 196 9.70 -0.70 5.04
CA ASN A 196 8.92 -1.94 4.90
C ASN A 196 9.66 -3.02 4.09
N ILE A 197 11.00 -3.07 4.20
CA ILE A 197 11.84 -4.06 3.52
C ILE A 197 12.08 -5.23 4.48
N THR A 198 11.41 -6.34 4.19
CA THR A 198 11.43 -7.59 4.97
C THR A 198 11.54 -8.79 4.04
N GLU A 199 11.76 -9.98 4.59
CA GLU A 199 11.73 -11.20 3.80
C GLU A 199 10.36 -11.40 3.11
N SER A 200 9.25 -11.18 3.81
CA SER A 200 7.92 -11.35 3.22
C SER A 200 7.61 -10.33 2.13
N THR A 201 8.10 -9.09 2.26
CA THR A 201 7.87 -8.04 1.26
C THR A 201 8.81 -8.14 0.06
N LEU A 202 10.01 -8.71 0.22
CA LEU A 202 10.94 -8.96 -0.90
C LEU A 202 10.66 -10.26 -1.65
N PHE A 203 9.97 -11.22 -1.04
CA PHE A 203 9.71 -12.55 -1.61
C PHE A 203 8.20 -12.84 -1.72
N GLN A 204 7.48 -11.95 -2.42
CA GLN A 204 6.02 -12.01 -2.63
C GLN A 204 5.59 -13.00 -3.73
N ASP A 205 6.15 -14.21 -3.72
CA ASP A 205 5.78 -15.27 -4.64
C ASP A 205 5.62 -16.61 -3.91
N ILE A 206 5.09 -17.61 -4.63
CA ILE A 206 4.82 -18.93 -4.07
C ILE A 206 6.10 -19.65 -3.60
N TYR A 207 7.25 -19.31 -4.20
CA TYR A 207 8.54 -19.89 -3.83
C TYR A 207 9.05 -19.27 -2.52
N GLY A 208 8.97 -17.94 -2.39
CA GLY A 208 9.22 -17.21 -1.15
C GLY A 208 8.35 -17.72 -0.01
N PHE A 209 7.05 -17.89 -0.28
CA PHE A 209 6.12 -18.52 0.66
C PHE A 209 6.55 -19.96 1.03
N ALA A 210 6.96 -20.77 0.07
CA ALA A 210 7.40 -22.15 0.34
C ALA A 210 8.72 -22.20 1.13
N GLU A 211 9.68 -21.31 0.88
CA GLU A 211 10.95 -21.24 1.60
C GLU A 211 10.73 -20.88 3.08
N VAL A 212 9.92 -19.85 3.38
CA VAL A 212 9.62 -19.47 4.77
C VAL A 212 8.75 -20.51 5.51
N ASN A 213 8.17 -21.47 4.79
CA ASN A 213 7.41 -22.59 5.32
C ASN A 213 8.08 -23.96 5.07
N ASN A 214 9.39 -23.97 4.74
CA ASN A 214 10.09 -25.22 4.44
C ASN A 214 10.36 -26.02 5.73
N ALA A 215 10.79 -27.29 5.56
CA ALA A 215 11.01 -28.21 6.69
C ALA A 215 12.14 -27.78 7.67
N GLN A 216 12.90 -26.73 7.36
CA GLN A 216 13.94 -26.17 8.24
C GLN A 216 13.38 -25.12 9.21
N HIS A 217 12.17 -24.64 8.99
CA HIS A 217 11.47 -23.74 9.92
C HIS A 217 10.74 -24.55 10.99
N SER A 218 10.83 -24.11 12.25
CA SER A 218 10.12 -24.79 13.33
C SER A 218 8.60 -24.67 13.13
N ILE A 219 7.89 -25.79 13.32
CA ILE A 219 6.44 -25.77 13.48
C ILE A 219 6.17 -25.19 14.87
N GLY A 220 6.13 -23.86 14.95
CA GLY A 220 5.90 -23.12 16.17
C GLY A 220 4.63 -22.30 16.03
N ASN A 221 3.69 -22.52 16.93
CA ASN A 221 2.64 -21.57 17.28
C ASN A 221 3.28 -20.33 17.96
N ASN A 222 4.15 -19.62 17.23
CA ASN A 222 4.77 -18.38 17.67
C ASN A 222 3.93 -17.20 17.19
N ALA A 223 4.26 -16.00 17.68
CA ALA A 223 3.47 -14.82 17.39
C ALA A 223 3.38 -14.47 15.90
N ASP A 224 4.46 -14.70 15.15
CA ASP A 224 4.48 -14.48 13.70
C ASP A 224 3.52 -15.40 12.96
N ASP A 225 3.43 -16.68 13.36
CA ASP A 225 2.51 -17.62 12.74
C ASP A 225 1.05 -17.26 13.04
N PHE A 226 0.74 -16.98 14.30
CA PHE A 226 -0.59 -16.52 14.70
C PHE A 226 -0.98 -15.22 13.99
N SER A 227 -0.07 -14.25 13.91
CA SER A 227 -0.29 -12.98 13.23
C SER A 227 -0.52 -13.17 11.73
N ARG A 228 0.22 -14.09 11.09
CA ARG A 228 0.02 -14.42 9.66
C ARG A 228 -1.36 -15.04 9.43
N GLN A 229 -1.76 -16.00 10.28
CA GLN A 229 -3.10 -16.59 10.21
C GLN A 229 -4.19 -15.55 10.47
N ALA A 230 -3.99 -14.64 11.42
CA ALA A 230 -4.94 -13.57 11.73
C ALA A 230 -5.15 -12.63 10.53
N LYS A 231 -4.05 -12.20 9.87
CA LYS A 231 -4.10 -11.40 8.64
C LYS A 231 -4.89 -12.08 7.53
N HIS A 232 -4.75 -13.40 7.38
CA HIS A 232 -5.54 -14.17 6.43
C HIS A 232 -7.05 -14.09 6.72
N TYR A 233 -7.46 -14.28 7.97
CA TYR A 233 -8.88 -14.17 8.35
C TYR A 233 -9.42 -12.74 8.24
N ILE A 234 -8.61 -11.72 8.49
CA ILE A 234 -8.98 -10.32 8.20
C ILE A 234 -9.26 -10.13 6.71
N GLY A 235 -8.39 -10.64 5.84
CA GLY A 235 -8.54 -10.51 4.39
C GLY A 235 -9.81 -11.15 3.85
N ILE A 236 -10.29 -12.24 4.48
CA ILE A 236 -11.60 -12.84 4.15
C ILE A 236 -12.75 -11.95 4.64
N GLY A 237 -12.58 -11.30 5.79
CA GLY A 237 -13.58 -10.41 6.38
C GLY A 237 -14.82 -11.12 6.90
N GLY A 238 -15.79 -10.32 7.37
CA GLY A 238 -17.02 -10.81 8.00
C GLY A 238 -16.84 -11.20 9.47
N LEU A 239 -17.93 -11.07 10.24
CA LEU A 239 -17.92 -11.13 11.70
C LEU A 239 -17.24 -12.39 12.29
N LYS A 240 -17.49 -13.55 11.69
CA LYS A 240 -16.92 -14.83 12.14
C LYS A 240 -15.40 -14.88 11.95
N ASN A 241 -14.90 -14.41 10.81
CA ASN A 241 -13.47 -14.46 10.52
C ASN A 241 -12.72 -13.38 11.29
N LEU A 242 -13.29 -12.18 11.43
CA LEU A 242 -12.74 -11.13 12.27
C LEU A 242 -12.62 -11.57 13.73
N THR A 243 -13.62 -12.28 14.27
CA THR A 243 -13.54 -12.88 15.61
C THR A 243 -12.38 -13.88 15.71
N LYS A 244 -12.22 -14.76 14.71
CA LYS A 244 -11.10 -15.71 14.70
C LYS A 244 -9.73 -15.02 14.57
N ALA A 245 -9.64 -13.94 13.79
CA ALA A 245 -8.43 -13.14 13.68
C ALA A 245 -8.05 -12.50 15.02
N ILE A 246 -9.03 -11.98 15.75
CA ILE A 246 -8.85 -11.43 17.10
C ILE A 246 -8.34 -12.52 18.06
N ASP A 247 -8.92 -13.72 18.05
CA ASP A 247 -8.45 -14.84 18.88
C ASP A 247 -6.98 -15.18 18.59
N LEU A 248 -6.61 -15.23 17.31
CA LEU A 248 -5.24 -15.48 16.87
C LEU A 248 -4.29 -14.36 17.29
N TYR A 249 -4.68 -13.09 17.16
CA TYR A 249 -3.84 -11.98 17.63
C TYR A 249 -3.69 -11.94 19.16
N ASN A 250 -4.67 -12.41 19.93
CA ASN A 250 -4.49 -12.58 21.38
C ASN A 250 -3.42 -13.64 21.68
N LEU A 251 -3.42 -14.76 20.95
CA LEU A 251 -2.37 -15.78 21.08
C LEU A 251 -1.00 -15.26 20.64
N ALA A 252 -0.97 -14.45 19.58
CA ALA A 252 0.25 -13.78 19.15
C ALA A 252 0.78 -12.84 20.23
N LEU A 253 -0.11 -12.04 20.82
CA LEU A 253 0.24 -11.07 21.86
C LEU A 253 0.80 -11.76 23.11
N GLU A 254 0.17 -12.86 23.55
CA GLU A 254 0.68 -13.66 24.67
C GLU A 254 2.08 -14.21 24.38
N SER A 255 2.30 -14.73 23.17
CA SER A 255 3.58 -15.25 22.72
C SER A 255 4.66 -14.15 22.68
N ASP A 256 4.35 -12.97 22.14
CA ASP A 256 5.30 -11.85 22.05
C ASP A 256 5.64 -11.30 23.43
N ILE A 257 4.65 -11.09 24.30
CA ILE A 257 4.90 -10.63 25.68
C ILE A 257 5.80 -11.60 26.41
N LYS A 258 5.58 -12.92 26.25
CA LYS A 258 6.44 -13.94 26.87
C LYS A 258 7.88 -13.91 26.32
N THR A 259 8.05 -13.59 25.04
CA THR A 259 9.34 -13.65 24.35
C THR A 259 10.16 -12.38 24.59
N TYR A 260 9.53 -11.22 24.46
CA TYR A 260 10.18 -9.91 24.42
C TYR A 260 9.89 -9.02 25.64
N GLY A 261 8.83 -9.33 26.38
CA GLY A 261 8.35 -8.50 27.50
C GLY A 261 7.40 -7.39 27.05
N GLU A 262 6.57 -6.91 27.99
CA GLU A 262 5.43 -6.00 27.75
C GLU A 262 5.77 -4.70 27.01
N SER A 263 7.01 -4.21 27.08
CA SER A 263 7.40 -2.91 26.53
C SER A 263 8.23 -2.99 25.24
N HIS A 264 8.30 -4.16 24.60
CA HIS A 264 9.04 -4.32 23.35
C HIS A 264 8.20 -3.82 22.16
N SER A 265 8.85 -3.31 21.11
CA SER A 265 8.16 -2.81 19.92
C SER A 265 7.39 -3.88 19.15
N ASP A 266 7.91 -5.11 19.05
CA ASP A 266 7.14 -6.22 18.43
C ASP A 266 5.83 -6.51 19.19
N VAL A 267 5.79 -6.33 20.52
CA VAL A 267 4.53 -6.39 21.29
C VAL A 267 3.60 -5.22 20.91
N ALA A 268 4.15 -4.01 20.70
CA ALA A 268 3.39 -2.86 20.26
C ALA A 268 2.74 -3.09 18.88
N VAL A 269 3.48 -3.68 17.94
CA VAL A 269 2.97 -4.07 16.61
C VAL A 269 1.80 -5.04 16.76
N THR A 270 1.93 -6.07 17.59
CA THR A 270 0.86 -7.05 17.80
C THR A 270 -0.37 -6.44 18.48
N ARG A 271 -0.19 -5.52 19.44
CA ARG A 271 -1.29 -4.74 20.03
C ARG A 271 -2.01 -3.87 19.01
N SER A 272 -1.26 -3.15 18.16
CA SER A 272 -1.82 -2.32 17.10
C SER A 272 -2.62 -3.15 16.09
N ASN A 273 -2.12 -4.32 15.70
CA ASN A 273 -2.83 -5.23 14.81
C ASN A 273 -4.12 -5.79 15.44
N LEU A 274 -4.07 -6.16 16.73
CA LEU A 274 -5.25 -6.60 17.48
C LEU A 274 -6.29 -5.48 17.60
N ALA A 275 -5.86 -4.25 17.88
CA ALA A 275 -6.72 -3.08 17.96
C ALA A 275 -7.40 -2.76 16.62
N SER A 276 -6.65 -2.84 15.52
CA SER A 276 -7.19 -2.71 14.16
C SER A 276 -8.24 -3.80 13.85
N ALA A 277 -7.97 -5.04 14.24
CA ALA A 277 -8.93 -6.15 14.06
C ALA A 277 -10.23 -5.96 14.86
N LEU A 278 -10.13 -5.42 16.09
CA LEU A 278 -11.28 -5.04 16.91
C LEU A 278 -12.08 -3.91 16.24
N GLY A 279 -11.41 -2.86 15.78
CA GLY A 279 -12.05 -1.77 15.05
C GLY A 279 -12.78 -2.24 13.79
N ALA A 280 -12.20 -3.18 13.05
CA ALA A 280 -12.85 -3.77 11.88
C ALA A 280 -14.08 -4.64 12.21
N ARG A 281 -14.12 -5.25 13.41
CA ARG A 281 -15.26 -6.05 13.87
C ARG A 281 -16.44 -5.20 14.34
N ASP A 282 -16.14 -4.03 14.89
CA ASP A 282 -17.10 -2.99 15.25
C ASP A 282 -18.27 -3.49 16.14
N GLN A 283 -17.96 -4.34 17.13
CA GLN A 283 -18.94 -4.77 18.14
C GLN A 283 -18.95 -3.83 19.35
N PRO A 284 -20.03 -3.81 20.15
CA PRO A 284 -20.08 -3.05 21.39
C PRO A 284 -18.87 -3.35 22.30
N GLY A 285 -18.10 -2.31 22.62
CA GLY A 285 -16.89 -2.39 23.47
C GLY A 285 -15.58 -2.62 22.72
N ASP A 286 -15.60 -2.98 21.44
CA ASP A 286 -14.39 -3.20 20.63
C ASP A 286 -13.58 -1.92 20.48
N LEU A 287 -14.24 -0.80 20.21
CA LEU A 287 -13.59 0.50 20.07
C LEU A 287 -12.88 0.94 21.36
N THR A 288 -13.51 0.73 22.52
CA THR A 288 -12.88 1.00 23.82
C THR A 288 -11.62 0.16 24.01
N LYS A 289 -11.70 -1.14 23.74
CA LYS A 289 -10.56 -2.05 23.86
C LYS A 289 -9.45 -1.76 22.84
N ALA A 290 -9.80 -1.34 21.64
CA ALA A 290 -8.84 -0.90 20.62
C ALA A 290 -8.07 0.34 21.08
N ILE A 291 -8.76 1.33 21.66
CA ILE A 291 -8.13 2.52 22.25
C ILE A 291 -7.18 2.14 23.38
N GLU A 292 -7.56 1.23 24.28
CA GLU A 292 -6.68 0.73 25.36
C GLU A 292 -5.40 0.09 24.79
N LEU A 293 -5.55 -0.79 23.79
CA LEU A 293 -4.43 -1.46 23.14
C LEU A 293 -3.50 -0.49 22.40
N TYR A 294 -4.04 0.52 21.70
CA TYR A 294 -3.22 1.54 21.05
C TYR A 294 -2.49 2.44 22.05
N ASN A 295 -3.07 2.75 23.22
CA ASN A 295 -2.34 3.45 24.29
C ASN A 295 -1.16 2.59 24.78
N LEU A 296 -1.37 1.30 25.04
CA LEU A 296 -0.30 0.38 25.46
C LEU A 296 0.78 0.18 24.38
N ALA A 297 0.40 0.15 23.11
CA ALA A 297 1.34 0.14 21.99
C ALA A 297 2.17 1.43 21.99
N LEU A 298 1.54 2.60 22.15
CA LEU A 298 2.21 3.88 22.17
C LEU A 298 3.24 3.98 23.31
N GLU A 299 2.86 3.54 24.51
CA GLU A 299 3.78 3.48 25.66
C GLU A 299 5.01 2.60 25.39
N SER A 300 4.82 1.48 24.69
CA SER A 300 5.90 0.54 24.36
C SER A 300 6.84 1.10 23.29
N ASP A 301 6.29 1.73 22.25
CA ASP A 301 7.08 2.34 21.18
C ASP A 301 7.87 3.55 21.68
N ILE A 302 7.26 4.43 22.50
CA ILE A 302 7.97 5.57 23.10
C ILE A 302 9.16 5.09 23.94
N LYS A 303 8.97 4.03 24.72
CA LYS A 303 10.03 3.47 25.56
C LYS A 303 11.15 2.81 24.73
N THR A 304 10.83 2.27 23.56
CA THR A 304 11.79 1.58 22.69
C THR A 304 12.57 2.55 21.80
N TYR A 305 11.88 3.53 21.21
CA TYR A 305 12.41 4.31 20.10
C TYR A 305 12.55 5.81 20.38
N ASP A 306 12.08 6.31 21.52
CA ASP A 306 11.88 7.74 21.84
C ASP A 306 10.70 8.42 21.12
N GLU A 307 10.26 9.56 21.65
CA GLU A 307 9.05 10.28 21.18
C GLU A 307 9.13 10.80 19.74
N SER A 308 10.33 10.90 19.16
CA SER A 308 10.55 11.49 17.83
C SER A 308 10.63 10.46 16.70
N HIS A 309 10.56 9.17 17.03
CA HIS A 309 10.68 8.09 16.07
C HIS A 309 9.42 7.90 15.22
N SER A 310 9.57 7.48 13.96
CA SER A 310 8.45 7.29 13.02
C SER A 310 7.44 6.25 13.49
N GLU A 311 7.88 5.14 14.10
CA GLU A 311 6.95 4.14 14.67
C GLU A 311 6.04 4.74 15.75
N VAL A 312 6.56 5.66 16.57
CA VAL A 312 5.74 6.39 17.53
C VAL A 312 4.73 7.28 16.80
N ALA A 313 5.10 7.91 15.69
CA ALA A 313 4.18 8.68 14.86
C ALA A 313 3.05 7.81 14.27
N VAL A 314 3.35 6.60 13.81
CA VAL A 314 2.37 5.62 13.32
C VAL A 314 1.41 5.23 14.45
N THR A 315 1.93 4.86 15.62
CA THR A 315 1.10 4.44 16.75
C THR A 315 0.26 5.59 17.32
N ARG A 316 0.78 6.83 17.31
CA ARG A 316 -0.01 8.05 17.61
C ARG A 316 -1.16 8.22 16.63
N SER A 317 -0.91 8.10 15.33
CA SER A 317 -1.94 8.23 14.30
C SER A 317 -3.01 7.15 14.44
N ASN A 318 -2.64 5.91 14.77
CA ASN A 318 -3.60 4.83 14.99
C ASN A 318 -4.48 5.07 16.23
N LEU A 319 -3.88 5.52 17.34
CA LEU A 319 -4.63 5.91 18.54
C LEU A 319 -5.57 7.08 18.24
N ALA A 320 -5.09 8.10 17.53
CA ALA A 320 -5.87 9.27 17.17
C ALA A 320 -7.08 8.91 16.31
N ASN A 321 -6.90 8.03 15.30
CA ASN A 321 -8.01 7.49 14.50
C ASN A 321 -9.07 6.81 15.37
N ALA A 322 -8.65 5.98 16.34
CA ALA A 322 -9.59 5.28 17.21
C ALA A 322 -10.34 6.24 18.16
N LEU A 323 -9.66 7.28 18.65
CA LEU A 323 -10.27 8.34 19.46
C LEU A 323 -11.28 9.16 18.64
N GLU A 324 -10.92 9.53 17.41
CA GLU A 324 -11.79 10.22 16.48
C GLU A 324 -13.06 9.41 16.18
N ALA A 325 -12.92 8.11 15.93
CA ALA A 325 -14.05 7.21 15.70
C ALA A 325 -15.02 7.15 16.90
N ARG A 326 -14.51 7.31 18.13
CA ARG A 326 -15.37 7.37 19.34
C ARG A 326 -16.09 8.72 19.48
N ASN A 327 -15.58 9.75 18.81
CA ASN A 327 -16.22 11.05 18.57
C ASN A 327 -16.72 11.75 19.86
N GLN A 328 -15.97 11.63 20.96
CA GLN A 328 -16.22 12.40 22.18
C GLN A 328 -15.40 13.70 22.15
N PRO A 329 -15.89 14.83 22.71
CA PRO A 329 -15.17 16.11 22.65
C PRO A 329 -13.73 16.07 23.18
N GLU A 330 -13.50 15.30 24.26
CA GLU A 330 -12.20 15.10 24.88
C GLU A 330 -11.28 14.25 23.99
N ASP A 331 -11.85 13.21 23.37
CA ASP A 331 -11.14 12.33 22.44
C ASP A 331 -10.71 13.06 21.18
N LEU A 332 -11.58 13.90 20.59
CA LEU A 332 -11.25 14.70 19.41
C LEU A 332 -10.10 15.68 19.71
N THR A 333 -10.10 16.26 20.91
CA THR A 333 -9.01 17.14 21.35
C THR A 333 -7.69 16.36 21.44
N LYS A 334 -7.71 15.17 22.06
CA LYS A 334 -6.54 14.30 22.19
C LYS A 334 -6.09 13.74 20.84
N ALA A 335 -7.00 13.38 19.95
CA ALA A 335 -6.70 12.89 18.60
C ALA A 335 -5.94 13.97 17.80
N ILE A 336 -6.41 15.21 17.83
CA ILE A 336 -5.72 16.34 17.18
C ILE A 336 -4.32 16.56 17.77
N GLU A 337 -4.14 16.47 19.09
CA GLU A 337 -2.81 16.55 19.71
C GLU A 337 -1.88 15.45 19.19
N LEU A 338 -2.35 14.19 19.18
CA LEU A 338 -1.59 13.04 18.71
C LEU A 338 -1.23 13.15 17.22
N TYR A 339 -2.16 13.59 16.37
CA TYR A 339 -1.90 13.83 14.95
C TYR A 339 -0.89 14.96 14.73
N ASN A 340 -0.92 16.04 15.52
CA ASN A 340 0.11 17.08 15.44
C ASN A 340 1.49 16.51 15.80
N LEU A 341 1.59 15.72 16.88
CA LEU A 341 2.85 15.09 17.27
C LEU A 341 3.37 14.09 16.22
N ALA A 342 2.47 13.35 15.56
CA ALA A 342 2.82 12.47 14.44
C ALA A 342 3.34 13.29 13.25
N LEU A 343 2.60 14.33 12.84
CA LEU A 343 2.98 15.23 11.76
C LEU A 343 4.35 15.89 11.99
N GLU A 344 4.62 16.39 13.20
CA GLU A 344 5.92 16.98 13.55
C GLU A 344 7.07 15.97 13.46
N SER A 345 6.80 14.71 13.81
CA SER A 345 7.78 13.62 13.71
C SER A 345 8.06 13.29 12.24
N ASP A 346 7.02 13.14 11.42
CA ASP A 346 7.15 12.82 10.00
C ASP A 346 7.82 13.95 9.20
N ILE A 347 7.50 15.22 9.49
CA ILE A 347 8.19 16.37 8.88
C ILE A 347 9.68 16.33 9.20
N ARG A 348 10.06 15.97 10.43
CA ARG A 348 11.46 15.90 10.85
C ARG A 348 12.21 14.76 10.17
N VAL A 349 11.57 13.60 10.01
CA VAL A 349 12.19 12.39 9.45
C VAL A 349 12.27 12.48 7.92
N TYR A 350 11.17 12.85 7.27
CA TYR A 350 11.03 12.74 5.83
C TYR A 350 11.10 14.10 5.09
N GLY A 351 10.83 15.20 5.79
CA GLY A 351 10.74 16.53 5.21
C GLY A 351 9.35 16.87 4.67
N GLU A 352 9.10 18.16 4.49
CA GLU A 352 7.78 18.75 4.21
C GLU A 352 7.04 18.20 2.97
N SER A 353 7.79 17.76 1.96
CA SER A 353 7.25 17.30 0.68
C SER A 353 7.03 15.78 0.60
N HIS A 354 7.28 15.01 1.66
CA HIS A 354 7.15 13.55 1.62
C HIS A 354 5.69 13.09 1.73
N SER A 355 5.36 11.94 1.13
CA SER A 355 4.00 11.38 1.13
C SER A 355 3.48 11.04 2.54
N GLU A 356 4.31 10.47 3.41
CA GLU A 356 3.94 10.23 4.81
C GLU A 356 3.50 11.51 5.55
N VAL A 357 4.16 12.65 5.25
CA VAL A 357 3.75 13.95 5.79
C VAL A 357 2.39 14.39 5.23
N ALA A 358 2.14 14.13 3.95
CA ALA A 358 0.85 14.39 3.32
C ALA A 358 -0.27 13.53 3.97
N THR A 359 0.00 12.26 4.27
CA THR A 359 -0.91 11.40 5.02
C THR A 359 -1.19 11.93 6.43
N ALA A 360 -0.17 12.34 7.18
CA ALA A 360 -0.33 12.91 8.51
C ALA A 360 -1.16 14.21 8.49
N ARG A 361 -0.93 15.08 7.49
CA ARG A 361 -1.73 16.30 7.27
C ARG A 361 -3.20 15.99 6.99
N ASN A 362 -3.46 15.02 6.11
CA ASN A 362 -4.83 14.60 5.80
C ASN A 362 -5.57 14.10 7.04
N ASN A 363 -4.91 13.27 7.86
CA ASN A 363 -5.53 12.75 9.08
C ASN A 363 -5.82 13.87 10.10
N LEU A 364 -4.87 14.80 10.28
CA LEU A 364 -5.09 15.97 11.14
C LEU A 364 -6.23 16.87 10.63
N ALA A 365 -6.31 17.08 9.32
CA ALA A 365 -7.36 17.87 8.70
C ALA A 365 -8.74 17.22 8.90
N GLY A 366 -8.86 15.91 8.69
CA GLY A 366 -10.09 15.16 8.97
C GLY A 366 -10.53 15.28 10.44
N ALA A 367 -9.61 15.14 11.39
CA ALA A 367 -9.92 15.29 12.81
C ALA A 367 -10.39 16.71 13.19
N LEU A 368 -9.84 17.74 12.55
CA LEU A 368 -10.30 19.12 12.69
C LEU A 368 -11.71 19.30 12.14
N GLU A 369 -12.02 18.74 10.97
CA GLU A 369 -13.38 18.75 10.41
C GLU A 369 -14.37 18.03 11.32
N THR A 370 -14.00 16.86 11.85
CA THR A 370 -14.83 16.10 12.80
C THR A 370 -15.10 16.90 14.08
N ARG A 371 -14.09 17.60 14.63
CA ARG A 371 -14.26 18.45 15.82
C ARG A 371 -15.13 19.69 15.56
N ASN A 372 -15.05 20.25 14.35
CA ASN A 372 -15.91 21.34 13.88
C ASN A 372 -15.98 22.56 14.82
N GLN A 373 -14.86 22.97 15.45
CA GLN A 373 -14.81 24.19 16.25
C GLN A 373 -14.49 25.43 15.38
N PRO A 374 -14.76 26.66 15.87
CA PRO A 374 -14.42 27.87 15.14
C PRO A 374 -12.94 27.91 14.71
N GLY A 375 -12.73 28.00 13.39
CA GLY A 375 -11.40 28.05 12.79
C GLY A 375 -10.80 26.68 12.40
N ASP A 376 -11.40 25.56 12.81
CA ASP A 376 -10.91 24.22 12.45
C ASP A 376 -11.00 23.96 10.96
N LEU A 377 -12.14 24.29 10.34
CA LEU A 377 -12.32 24.11 8.90
C LEU A 377 -11.32 24.92 8.07
N ILE A 378 -10.93 26.10 8.53
CA ILE A 378 -9.90 26.92 7.86
C ILE A 378 -8.55 26.19 7.91
N LYS A 379 -8.16 25.70 9.09
CA LYS A 379 -6.92 24.94 9.27
C LYS A 379 -6.93 23.62 8.47
N ALA A 380 -8.05 22.92 8.43
CA ALA A 380 -8.21 21.70 7.64
C ALA A 380 -8.00 21.98 6.15
N ILE A 381 -8.61 23.05 5.61
CA ILE A 381 -8.40 23.48 4.23
C ILE A 381 -6.93 23.83 3.97
N ASP A 382 -6.25 24.54 4.88
CA ASP A 382 -4.83 24.85 4.74
C ASP A 382 -3.97 23.57 4.68
N LEU A 383 -4.25 22.60 5.56
CA LEU A 383 -3.58 21.30 5.57
C LEU A 383 -3.83 20.50 4.29
N TYR A 384 -5.07 20.44 3.80
CA TYR A 384 -5.38 19.75 2.54
C TYR A 384 -4.72 20.40 1.33
N ASN A 385 -4.58 21.74 1.29
CA ASN A 385 -3.81 22.40 0.24
C ASN A 385 -2.34 22.00 0.30
N LEU A 386 -1.73 21.96 1.50
CA LEU A 386 -0.34 21.51 1.67
C LEU A 386 -0.16 20.04 1.28
N THR A 387 -1.11 19.15 1.62
CA THR A 387 -1.12 17.77 1.15
C THR A 387 -1.11 17.72 -0.36
N LEU A 388 -2.05 18.43 -1.03
CA LEU A 388 -2.17 18.43 -2.48
C LEU A 388 -0.88 18.93 -3.16
N GLU A 389 -0.27 19.98 -2.64
CA GLU A 389 1.01 20.49 -3.16
C GLU A 389 2.14 19.45 -3.01
N SER A 390 2.26 18.81 -1.85
CA SER A 390 3.26 17.76 -1.61
C SER A 390 3.07 16.55 -2.51
N ASP A 391 1.84 16.07 -2.69
CA ASP A 391 1.56 14.89 -3.51
C ASP A 391 1.82 15.16 -4.99
N ILE A 392 1.42 16.33 -5.50
CA ILE A 392 1.72 16.73 -6.89
C ILE A 392 3.22 16.79 -7.13
N LYS A 393 3.99 17.32 -6.17
CA LYS A 393 5.44 17.41 -6.27
C LYS A 393 6.13 16.05 -6.21
N THR A 394 5.56 15.09 -5.48
CA THR A 394 6.15 13.76 -5.27
C THR A 394 5.86 12.82 -6.43
N TYR A 395 4.62 12.80 -6.91
CA TYR A 395 4.15 11.76 -7.82
C TYR A 395 3.75 12.24 -9.21
N ASP A 396 3.52 13.54 -9.41
CA ASP A 396 2.81 14.17 -10.54
C ASP A 396 1.27 14.23 -10.41
N GLU A 397 0.64 15.03 -11.28
CA GLU A 397 -0.80 15.32 -11.23
C GLU A 397 -1.71 14.13 -11.53
N SER A 398 -1.18 13.04 -12.10
CA SER A 398 -1.95 11.87 -12.53
C SER A 398 -1.99 10.75 -11.49
N HIS A 399 -1.30 10.92 -10.35
CA HIS A 399 -1.21 9.89 -9.33
C HIS A 399 -2.49 9.79 -8.48
N SER A 400 -2.82 8.57 -8.02
CA SER A 400 -4.02 8.30 -7.22
C SER A 400 -4.06 9.03 -5.87
N ASP A 401 -2.90 9.35 -5.30
CA ASP A 401 -2.80 10.09 -4.03
C ASP A 401 -3.18 11.56 -4.23
N VAL A 402 -2.77 12.16 -5.36
CA VAL A 402 -3.24 13.49 -5.76
C VAL A 402 -4.76 13.50 -5.92
N ALA A 403 -5.36 12.45 -6.49
CA ALA A 403 -6.82 12.32 -6.58
C ALA A 403 -7.48 12.27 -5.17
N THR A 404 -6.86 11.58 -4.22
CA THR A 404 -7.33 11.56 -2.82
C THR A 404 -7.26 12.96 -2.19
N ALA A 405 -6.14 13.66 -2.33
CA ALA A 405 -5.97 15.02 -1.81
C ALA A 405 -6.97 16.00 -2.42
N ARG A 406 -7.23 15.91 -3.74
CA ARG A 406 -8.25 16.71 -4.44
C ARG A 406 -9.66 16.43 -3.92
N ASN A 407 -10.03 15.16 -3.72
CA ASN A 407 -11.32 14.77 -3.14
C ASN A 407 -11.52 15.39 -1.75
N ASN A 408 -10.53 15.29 -0.86
CA ASN A 408 -10.63 15.80 0.51
C ASN A 408 -10.72 17.34 0.54
N LEU A 409 -9.87 18.02 -0.24
CA LEU A 409 -9.94 19.48 -0.36
C LEU A 409 -11.30 19.94 -0.91
N ALA A 410 -11.86 19.22 -1.89
CA ALA A 410 -13.17 19.53 -2.45
C ALA A 410 -14.28 19.43 -1.39
N GLY A 411 -14.28 18.38 -0.57
CA GLY A 411 -15.22 18.22 0.55
C GLY A 411 -15.10 19.37 1.57
N ALA A 412 -13.88 19.74 1.95
CA ALA A 412 -13.66 20.84 2.89
C ALA A 412 -14.11 22.20 2.34
N LEU A 413 -13.93 22.45 1.03
CA LEU A 413 -14.44 23.64 0.38
C LEU A 413 -15.97 23.67 0.35
N GLU A 414 -16.61 22.53 0.07
CA GLU A 414 -18.07 22.41 0.15
C GLU A 414 -18.58 22.77 1.55
N ALA A 415 -17.96 22.22 2.60
CA ALA A 415 -18.31 22.53 3.99
C ALA A 415 -18.13 24.02 4.33
N ARG A 416 -17.14 24.70 3.72
CA ARG A 416 -16.89 26.14 3.97
C ARG A 416 -17.95 27.04 3.33
N SER A 417 -18.56 26.58 2.23
CA SER A 417 -19.73 27.20 1.59
C SER A 417 -19.56 28.70 1.27
N GLN A 418 -18.35 29.16 0.91
CA GLN A 418 -18.13 30.54 0.46
C GLN A 418 -18.43 30.70 -1.04
N PRO A 419 -18.68 31.93 -1.52
CA PRO A 419 -18.83 32.19 -2.94
C PRO A 419 -17.67 31.62 -3.76
N GLY A 420 -17.98 30.74 -4.71
CA GLY A 420 -16.99 30.09 -5.58
C GLY A 420 -16.50 28.72 -5.10
N ASP A 421 -16.70 28.36 -3.83
CA ASP A 421 -16.20 27.09 -3.27
C ASP A 421 -16.80 25.87 -3.97
N LEU A 422 -18.12 25.84 -4.18
CA LEU A 422 -18.79 24.74 -4.89
C LEU A 422 -18.25 24.57 -6.31
N SER A 423 -17.89 25.66 -7.00
CA SER A 423 -17.33 25.55 -8.36
C SER A 423 -15.91 24.98 -8.34
N LYS A 424 -15.09 25.39 -7.37
CA LYS A 424 -13.74 24.84 -7.18
C LYS A 424 -13.77 23.38 -6.72
N ALA A 425 -14.69 23.02 -5.83
CA ALA A 425 -14.90 21.64 -5.39
C ALA A 425 -15.30 20.73 -6.57
N ILE A 426 -16.21 21.19 -7.43
CA ILE A 426 -16.59 20.47 -8.66
C ILE A 426 -15.38 20.28 -9.58
N GLU A 427 -14.53 21.29 -9.79
CA GLU A 427 -13.30 21.15 -10.57
C GLU A 427 -12.37 20.07 -10.00
N LEU A 428 -12.08 20.14 -8.71
CA LEU A 428 -11.24 19.17 -8.00
C LEU A 428 -11.80 17.74 -8.06
N TYR A 429 -13.11 17.58 -7.88
CA TYR A 429 -13.77 16.28 -8.00
C TYR A 429 -13.72 15.72 -9.42
N ASN A 430 -13.87 16.55 -10.46
CA ASN A 430 -13.73 16.07 -11.85
C ASN A 430 -12.30 15.61 -12.13
N LEU A 431 -11.29 16.36 -11.69
CA LEU A 431 -9.88 15.96 -11.84
C LEU A 431 -9.57 14.66 -11.09
N ALA A 432 -10.06 14.53 -9.86
CA ALA A 432 -9.89 13.30 -9.08
C ALA A 432 -10.59 12.10 -9.75
N LEU A 433 -11.80 12.32 -10.28
CA LEU A 433 -12.58 11.29 -10.96
C LEU A 433 -11.88 10.78 -12.22
N GLU A 434 -11.31 11.68 -13.03
CA GLU A 434 -10.55 11.33 -14.22
C GLU A 434 -9.37 10.41 -13.87
N ILE A 435 -8.60 10.78 -12.85
CA ILE A 435 -7.45 10.01 -12.38
C ILE A 435 -7.85 8.64 -11.85
N ASP A 436 -8.85 8.58 -10.97
CA ASP A 436 -9.27 7.32 -10.36
C ASP A 436 -9.87 6.37 -11.43
N ILE A 437 -10.56 6.90 -12.46
CA ILE A 437 -11.04 6.10 -13.60
C ILE A 437 -9.86 5.57 -14.43
N GLN A 438 -8.87 6.39 -14.75
CA GLN A 438 -7.70 5.96 -15.50
C GLN A 438 -6.88 4.90 -14.74
N THR A 439 -6.77 5.05 -13.41
CA THR A 439 -5.95 4.19 -12.55
C THR A 439 -6.62 2.85 -12.26
N TYR A 440 -7.91 2.86 -11.90
CA TYR A 440 -8.59 1.68 -11.36
C TYR A 440 -9.74 1.16 -12.23
N GLY A 441 -10.15 1.93 -13.22
CA GLY A 441 -11.35 1.64 -14.02
C GLY A 441 -12.65 2.08 -13.36
N GLU A 442 -13.71 2.15 -14.16
CA GLU A 442 -14.97 2.79 -13.77
C GLU A 442 -15.71 2.15 -12.60
N SER A 443 -15.53 0.85 -12.39
CA SER A 443 -16.26 0.08 -11.37
C SER A 443 -15.56 0.07 -10.01
N TYR A 444 -14.40 0.72 -9.87
CA TYR A 444 -13.66 0.68 -8.62
C TYR A 444 -14.37 1.48 -7.51
N PRO A 445 -14.43 0.99 -6.24
CA PRO A 445 -15.18 1.66 -5.17
C PRO A 445 -14.80 3.13 -4.90
N LYS A 446 -13.54 3.52 -5.17
CA LYS A 446 -13.08 4.90 -5.03
C LYS A 446 -13.72 5.83 -6.07
N VAL A 447 -13.77 5.39 -7.34
CA VAL A 447 -14.47 6.09 -8.43
C VAL A 447 -15.94 6.30 -8.08
N VAL A 448 -16.61 5.28 -7.56
CA VAL A 448 -18.01 5.35 -7.12
C VAL A 448 -18.21 6.41 -6.04
N THR A 449 -17.28 6.48 -5.09
CA THR A 449 -17.31 7.48 -4.01
C THR A 449 -17.14 8.90 -4.56
N THR A 450 -16.16 9.12 -5.43
CA THR A 450 -15.96 10.44 -6.07
C THR A 450 -17.14 10.85 -6.93
N ARG A 451 -17.78 9.93 -7.68
CA ARG A 451 -19.02 10.22 -8.43
C ARG A 451 -20.15 10.69 -7.52
N ASN A 452 -20.36 9.99 -6.41
CA ASN A 452 -21.37 10.37 -5.43
C ASN A 452 -21.12 11.75 -4.84
N ASN A 453 -19.86 12.07 -4.50
CA ASN A 453 -19.52 13.36 -3.91
C ASN A 453 -19.69 14.49 -4.94
N LEU A 454 -19.19 14.30 -6.17
CA LEU A 454 -19.40 15.25 -7.27
C LEU A 454 -20.89 15.51 -7.53
N ALA A 455 -21.72 14.47 -7.48
CA ALA A 455 -23.17 14.59 -7.65
C ALA A 455 -23.81 15.46 -6.54
N GLY A 456 -23.41 15.26 -5.28
CA GLY A 456 -23.86 16.08 -4.16
C GLY A 456 -23.48 17.54 -4.31
N THR A 457 -22.23 17.83 -4.71
CA THR A 457 -21.78 19.21 -4.91
C THR A 457 -22.49 19.89 -6.09
N LEU A 458 -22.80 19.14 -7.16
CA LEU A 458 -23.61 19.64 -8.28
C LEU A 458 -25.04 19.95 -7.84
N GLU A 459 -25.67 19.06 -7.07
CA GLU A 459 -26.99 19.27 -6.48
C GLU A 459 -27.01 20.53 -5.61
N ALA A 460 -25.98 20.72 -4.76
CA ALA A 460 -25.85 21.90 -3.90
C ALA A 460 -25.63 23.20 -4.69
N ARG A 461 -24.88 23.17 -5.79
CA ARG A 461 -24.65 24.35 -6.65
C ARG A 461 -25.90 24.75 -7.42
N ASN A 462 -26.74 23.78 -7.79
CA ASN A 462 -28.06 23.97 -8.37
C ASN A 462 -28.09 24.92 -9.59
N GLN A 463 -27.09 24.86 -10.48
CA GLN A 463 -27.09 25.61 -11.74
C GLN A 463 -27.80 24.82 -12.86
N PRO A 464 -28.19 25.49 -13.96
CA PRO A 464 -28.82 24.81 -15.10
C PRO A 464 -27.96 23.63 -15.60
N GLY A 465 -28.56 22.42 -15.60
CA GLY A 465 -27.90 21.18 -16.01
C GLY A 465 -27.23 20.38 -14.88
N ASP A 466 -26.90 21.01 -13.75
CA ASP A 466 -26.22 20.34 -12.63
C ASP A 466 -27.04 19.18 -12.08
N LEU A 467 -28.32 19.42 -11.82
CA LEU A 467 -29.21 18.41 -11.24
C LEU A 467 -29.39 17.19 -12.16
N SER A 468 -29.36 17.40 -13.49
CA SER A 468 -29.41 16.28 -14.44
C SER A 468 -28.13 15.46 -14.41
N LYS A 469 -26.97 16.12 -14.36
CA LYS A 469 -25.67 15.45 -14.23
C LYS A 469 -25.50 14.75 -12.87
N ALA A 470 -26.00 15.33 -11.79
CA ALA A 470 -26.00 14.71 -10.46
C ALA A 470 -26.81 13.40 -10.45
N ILE A 471 -28.01 13.41 -11.04
CA ILE A 471 -28.84 12.21 -11.17
C ILE A 471 -28.15 11.13 -12.00
N GLU A 472 -27.48 11.48 -13.10
CA GLU A 472 -26.69 10.53 -13.90
C GLU A 472 -25.58 9.88 -13.07
N LEU A 473 -24.79 10.69 -12.35
CA LEU A 473 -23.70 10.22 -11.51
C LEU A 473 -24.18 9.35 -10.34
N TYR A 474 -25.28 9.72 -9.68
CA TYR A 474 -25.88 8.91 -8.62
C TYR A 474 -26.40 7.57 -9.14
N ASN A 475 -27.00 7.53 -10.35
CA ASN A 475 -27.44 6.27 -10.96
C ASN A 475 -26.25 5.35 -11.26
N LEU A 476 -25.18 5.87 -11.87
CA LEU A 476 -23.97 5.08 -12.14
C LEU A 476 -23.35 4.55 -10.84
N ALA A 477 -23.27 5.39 -9.80
CA ALA A 477 -22.76 4.98 -8.49
C ALA A 477 -23.61 3.87 -7.85
N LEU A 478 -24.95 4.00 -7.92
CA LEU A 478 -25.89 3.01 -7.39
C LEU A 478 -25.78 1.66 -8.12
N GLU A 479 -25.72 1.67 -9.46
CA GLU A 479 -25.62 0.44 -10.26
C GLU A 479 -24.35 -0.35 -9.90
N ILE A 480 -23.20 0.32 -9.80
CA ILE A 480 -21.93 -0.31 -9.46
C ILE A 480 -21.93 -0.83 -8.01
N ASP A 481 -22.44 -0.06 -7.05
CA ASP A 481 -22.50 -0.49 -5.65
C ASP A 481 -23.44 -1.70 -5.47
N ILE A 482 -24.54 -1.79 -6.23
CA ILE A 482 -25.43 -2.97 -6.24
C ILE A 482 -24.68 -4.21 -6.75
N GLN A 483 -23.94 -4.08 -7.86
CA GLN A 483 -23.14 -5.17 -8.42
C GLN A 483 -22.02 -5.61 -7.47
N THR A 484 -21.44 -4.68 -6.72
CA THR A 484 -20.27 -4.92 -5.85
C THR A 484 -20.64 -5.49 -4.48
N TYR A 485 -21.65 -4.92 -3.83
CA TYR A 485 -21.93 -5.16 -2.42
C TYR A 485 -23.27 -5.86 -2.15
N SER A 486 -24.05 -6.16 -3.20
CA SER A 486 -25.45 -6.60 -3.15
C SER A 486 -26.43 -5.54 -2.63
N GLU A 487 -27.73 -5.74 -2.89
CA GLU A 487 -28.77 -4.75 -2.58
C GLU A 487 -28.96 -4.43 -1.09
N SER A 488 -28.55 -5.35 -0.20
CA SER A 488 -28.72 -5.21 1.25
C SER A 488 -27.56 -4.50 1.94
N HIS A 489 -26.62 -3.92 1.18
CA HIS A 489 -25.47 -3.23 1.77
C HIS A 489 -25.77 -1.76 2.12
N SER A 490 -25.21 -1.29 3.23
CA SER A 490 -25.39 0.08 3.73
C SER A 490 -25.00 1.16 2.69
N LYS A 491 -23.92 0.95 1.93
CA LYS A 491 -23.54 1.86 0.82
C LYS A 491 -24.65 1.99 -0.23
N VAL A 492 -25.27 0.89 -0.66
CA VAL A 492 -26.39 0.91 -1.62
C VAL A 492 -27.56 1.72 -1.07
N ALA A 493 -27.87 1.59 0.22
CA ALA A 493 -28.91 2.39 0.86
C ALA A 493 -28.60 3.89 0.85
N ILE A 494 -27.34 4.29 1.08
CA ILE A 494 -26.92 5.69 0.97
C ILE A 494 -27.10 6.20 -0.47
N ARG A 495 -26.68 5.42 -1.48
CA ARG A 495 -26.84 5.81 -2.89
C ARG A 495 -28.31 5.97 -3.27
N ARG A 496 -29.18 5.05 -2.82
CA ARG A 496 -30.64 5.13 -3.03
C ARG A 496 -31.21 6.41 -2.41
N ASN A 497 -30.83 6.73 -1.18
CA ASN A 497 -31.26 7.96 -0.51
C ASN A 497 -30.82 9.22 -1.28
N ASN A 498 -29.56 9.28 -1.74
CA ASN A 498 -29.04 10.44 -2.45
C ASN A 498 -29.69 10.60 -3.83
N LEU A 499 -29.85 9.50 -4.58
CA LEU A 499 -30.58 9.52 -5.85
C LEU A 499 -32.04 9.97 -5.67
N ALA A 500 -32.71 9.49 -4.62
CA ALA A 500 -34.09 9.87 -4.30
C ALA A 500 -34.19 11.38 -4.00
N SER A 501 -33.25 11.95 -3.23
CA SER A 501 -33.16 13.40 -2.98
C SER A 501 -33.04 14.19 -4.28
N ALA A 502 -32.09 13.82 -5.14
CA ALA A 502 -31.88 14.53 -6.39
C ALA A 502 -33.08 14.42 -7.37
N LEU A 503 -33.71 13.24 -7.44
CA LEU A 503 -34.93 13.03 -8.22
C LEU A 503 -36.09 13.87 -7.68
N GLU A 504 -36.22 13.96 -6.36
CA GLU A 504 -37.23 14.78 -5.70
C GLU A 504 -37.01 16.28 -5.97
N ALA A 505 -35.76 16.75 -5.87
CA ALA A 505 -35.39 18.13 -6.20
C ALA A 505 -35.69 18.48 -7.67
N ARG A 506 -35.59 17.51 -8.58
CA ARG A 506 -35.94 17.68 -10.01
C ARG A 506 -37.45 17.70 -10.22
N ASN A 507 -38.17 16.81 -9.54
CA ASN A 507 -39.61 16.63 -9.67
C ASN A 507 -40.41 17.47 -8.66
N GLN A 508 -40.16 18.79 -8.60
CA GLN A 508 -40.86 19.71 -7.69
C GLN A 508 -42.40 19.67 -7.80
N SER A 509 -42.95 19.09 -8.87
CA SER A 509 -44.38 18.90 -9.13
C SER A 509 -44.75 17.52 -9.75
N GLY A 510 -43.85 16.54 -9.71
CA GLY A 510 -44.00 15.24 -10.40
C GLY A 510 -44.38 14.06 -9.49
N ASP A 511 -44.62 12.91 -10.10
CA ASP A 511 -44.92 11.64 -9.41
C ASP A 511 -43.75 11.20 -8.51
N LEU A 512 -44.03 11.09 -7.21
CA LEU A 512 -43.08 10.71 -6.16
C LEU A 512 -43.04 9.20 -5.87
N ILE A 513 -43.81 8.36 -6.59
CA ILE A 513 -43.85 6.91 -6.36
C ILE A 513 -42.43 6.31 -6.34
N GLY A 514 -41.63 6.55 -7.39
CA GLY A 514 -40.26 6.00 -7.48
C GLY A 514 -39.29 6.58 -6.44
N VAL A 515 -39.47 7.84 -6.03
CA VAL A 515 -38.68 8.48 -4.97
C VAL A 515 -38.97 7.82 -3.61
N ILE A 516 -40.25 7.61 -3.31
CA ILE A 516 -40.71 6.97 -2.07
C ILE A 516 -40.27 5.50 -2.00
N GLU A 517 -40.28 4.79 -3.14
CA GLU A 517 -39.74 3.44 -3.23
C GLU A 517 -38.25 3.39 -2.91
N LEU A 518 -37.43 4.27 -3.53
CA LEU A 518 -35.99 4.35 -3.26
C LEU A 518 -35.69 4.65 -1.78
N TYR A 519 -36.38 5.63 -1.18
CA TYR A 519 -36.25 5.92 0.25
C TYR A 519 -36.71 4.75 1.13
N GLY A 520 -37.76 4.03 0.73
CA GLY A 520 -38.25 2.86 1.44
C GLY A 520 -37.22 1.72 1.47
N LEU A 521 -36.65 1.38 0.32
CA LEU A 521 -35.59 0.38 0.20
C LEU A 521 -34.33 0.78 0.98
N ALA A 522 -33.96 2.06 0.94
CA ALA A 522 -32.84 2.60 1.72
C ALA A 522 -33.07 2.47 3.23
N LEU A 523 -34.28 2.79 3.70
CA LEU A 523 -34.62 2.72 5.11
C LEU A 523 -34.61 1.28 5.63
N GLU A 524 -35.23 0.35 4.90
CA GLU A 524 -35.25 -1.07 5.26
C GLU A 524 -33.82 -1.62 5.42
N THR A 525 -32.96 -1.35 4.45
CA THR A 525 -31.56 -1.78 4.46
C THR A 525 -30.81 -1.22 5.68
N MET A 526 -30.94 0.09 5.96
CA MET A 526 -30.23 0.70 7.09
C MET A 526 -30.75 0.25 8.44
N GLN A 527 -32.06 0.05 8.59
CA GLN A 527 -32.64 -0.49 9.83
C GLN A 527 -32.13 -1.90 10.12
N GLN A 528 -32.01 -2.75 9.11
CA GLN A 528 -31.48 -4.11 9.27
C GLN A 528 -29.99 -4.11 9.64
N MET A 529 -29.19 -3.21 9.07
CA MET A 529 -27.75 -3.20 9.28
C MET A 529 -27.29 -2.47 10.54
N LEU A 530 -27.83 -1.28 10.79
CA LEU A 530 -27.32 -0.35 11.81
C LEU A 530 -28.35 -0.07 12.91
N GLY A 531 -29.57 -0.58 12.77
CA GLY A 531 -30.67 -0.33 13.70
C GLY A 531 -31.36 1.01 13.49
N VAL A 532 -32.45 1.20 14.22
CA VAL A 532 -33.33 2.38 14.13
C VAL A 532 -32.71 3.66 14.70
N ASP A 533 -31.75 3.52 15.61
CA ASP A 533 -31.17 4.65 16.32
C ASP A 533 -29.97 5.29 15.63
N HIS A 534 -29.41 4.60 14.63
CA HIS A 534 -28.27 5.11 13.88
C HIS A 534 -28.61 6.43 13.17
N PRO A 535 -27.74 7.46 13.19
CA PRO A 535 -28.01 8.77 12.60
C PRO A 535 -28.48 8.71 11.13
N ASN A 536 -27.81 7.91 10.29
CA ASN A 536 -28.22 7.75 8.89
C ASN A 536 -29.62 7.14 8.72
N THR A 537 -30.00 6.19 9.59
CA THR A 537 -31.34 5.59 9.55
C THR A 537 -32.41 6.65 9.82
N LYS A 538 -32.14 7.56 10.77
CA LYS A 538 -33.05 8.68 11.11
C LYS A 538 -33.20 9.65 9.95
N VAL A 539 -32.10 10.04 9.31
CA VAL A 539 -32.12 10.94 8.13
C VAL A 539 -32.96 10.34 7.00
N ILE A 540 -32.75 9.06 6.66
CA ILE A 540 -33.52 8.40 5.59
C ILE A 540 -35.00 8.29 5.95
N ALA A 541 -35.32 7.99 7.22
CA ALA A 541 -36.69 7.93 7.70
C ALA A 541 -37.41 9.28 7.59
N ASP A 542 -36.72 10.37 7.94
CA ASP A 542 -37.24 11.72 7.82
C ASP A 542 -37.45 12.13 6.36
N ASN A 543 -36.51 11.79 5.47
CA ASN A 543 -36.65 12.02 4.02
C ASN A 543 -37.87 11.27 3.45
N LEU A 544 -38.02 9.98 3.78
CA LEU A 544 -39.18 9.18 3.37
C LEU A 544 -40.50 9.80 3.87
N LYS A 545 -40.53 10.24 5.12
CA LYS A 545 -41.70 10.88 5.73
C LYS A 545 -42.07 12.17 5.00
N GLN A 546 -41.08 12.99 4.68
CA GLN A 546 -41.29 14.24 3.94
C GLN A 546 -41.81 13.98 2.52
N ALA A 547 -41.22 13.01 1.80
CA ALA A 547 -41.65 12.65 0.45
C ALA A 547 -43.11 12.16 0.43
N LYS A 548 -43.49 11.28 1.36
CA LYS A 548 -44.87 10.81 1.52
C LYS A 548 -45.85 11.94 1.84
N ALA A 549 -45.45 12.90 2.68
CA ALA A 549 -46.29 14.05 3.02
C ALA A 549 -46.53 14.96 1.79
N ARG A 550 -45.51 15.16 0.95
CA ARG A 550 -45.63 15.92 -0.31
C ARG A 550 -46.49 15.20 -1.34
N GLN A 551 -46.36 13.88 -1.49
CA GLN A 551 -47.23 13.12 -2.39
C GLN A 551 -48.70 13.22 -1.97
N HIS A 552 -48.98 13.06 -0.68
CA HIS A 552 -50.33 13.18 -0.13
C HIS A 552 -50.93 14.58 -0.33
N SER A 553 -50.12 15.64 -0.23
CA SER A 553 -50.60 17.00 -0.51
C SER A 553 -50.85 17.23 -2.00
N GLN A 554 -50.03 16.67 -2.89
CA GLN A 554 -50.26 16.72 -4.34
C GLN A 554 -51.52 15.97 -4.74
N ASP A 555 -51.76 14.78 -4.19
CA ASP A 555 -52.95 13.98 -4.51
C ASP A 555 -54.25 14.64 -4.01
N LYS A 556 -54.21 15.36 -2.88
CA LYS A 556 -55.35 16.17 -2.41
C LYS A 556 -55.64 17.40 -3.26
N ASN A 557 -54.63 17.92 -3.96
CA ASN A 557 -54.72 19.12 -4.79
C ASN A 557 -54.90 18.79 -6.28
N LYS A 558 -55.00 17.51 -6.65
CA LYS A 558 -55.39 17.10 -8.01
C LYS A 558 -56.91 17.35 -8.19
N PRO A 559 -57.31 18.09 -9.23
CA PRO A 559 -58.70 18.49 -9.46
C PRO A 559 -59.63 17.33 -9.84
#